data_AF-A0A117S2P6-F1
#
_entry.id   AF-A0A117S2P6-F1
#
_cell.length_a   1.000
_cell.length_b   1.000
_cell.length_c   1.000
_cell.angle_alpha   90.00
_cell.angle_beta   90.00
_cell.angle_gamma   90.00
#
_symmetry.space_group_name_H-M   'P 1'
#
loop_
_entity.id
_entity.type
_entity.pdbx_description
1 polymer ?
#
loop_
_entity_poly.entity_id
_entity_poly.type
_entity_poly.pdbx_seq_one_letter_code
_entity_poly.pdbx_strand_id
1 'polypeptide(L)'
;MLKFKKDKCIGCSICEVICSMEHEGNINTKKARIRYRDDWPQIGKVYFCRNCAAKPCIEACKENALALDSDKNLMFNVDACTGCFDCSQACQFGELPTDGKYPLFCDRCDGAYQCVNWCPTKALTKAGEK
;
A
#
# COMPACT_ATOMS: atom_id res chain seq x y z
N MET A 1 5.13 -4.05 -10.25
CA MET A 1 5.39 -3.16 -9.08
C MET A 1 4.67 -1.84 -9.30
N LEU A 2 4.00 -1.28 -8.28
CA LEU A 2 3.32 0.01 -8.37
C LEU A 2 4.33 1.17 -8.27
N LYS A 3 4.18 2.20 -9.12
CA LYS A 3 5.01 3.41 -9.14
C LYS A 3 4.15 4.66 -8.99
N PHE A 4 4.71 5.69 -8.36
CA PHE A 4 4.07 6.98 -8.12
C PHE A 4 4.90 8.11 -8.75
N LYS A 5 4.27 8.96 -9.57
CA LYS A 5 4.83 10.14 -10.22
C LYS A 5 4.28 11.39 -9.53
N LYS A 6 5.12 12.04 -8.71
CA LYS A 6 4.71 13.16 -7.82
C LYS A 6 4.15 14.35 -8.63
N ASP A 7 4.82 14.70 -9.72
CA ASP A 7 4.50 15.80 -10.63
C ASP A 7 3.12 15.70 -11.30
N LYS A 8 2.52 14.50 -11.35
CA LYS A 8 1.20 14.26 -11.93
C LYS A 8 0.09 14.14 -10.90
N CYS A 9 0.40 14.08 -9.61
CA CYS A 9 -0.58 13.87 -8.57
C CYS A 9 -1.30 15.18 -8.24
N ILE A 10 -2.63 15.13 -8.18
CA ILE A 10 -3.49 16.28 -7.82
C ILE A 10 -4.21 16.09 -6.48
N GLY A 11 -3.83 15.08 -5.68
CA GLY A 11 -4.40 14.86 -4.34
C GLY A 11 -5.88 14.46 -4.31
N CYS A 12 -6.47 13.97 -5.42
CA CYS A 12 -7.90 13.65 -5.51
C CYS A 12 -8.37 12.47 -4.64
N SER A 13 -7.46 11.70 -4.03
CA SER A 13 -7.74 10.52 -3.18
C SER A 13 -8.60 9.40 -3.80
N ILE A 14 -8.86 9.41 -5.12
CA ILE A 14 -9.58 8.33 -5.82
C ILE A 14 -8.90 6.96 -5.60
N CYS A 15 -7.57 6.95 -5.56
CA CYS A 15 -6.80 5.73 -5.31
C CYS A 15 -7.12 5.08 -3.95
N GLU A 16 -7.47 5.87 -2.94
CA GLU A 16 -7.88 5.36 -1.62
C GLU A 16 -9.30 4.81 -1.65
N VAL A 17 -10.21 5.55 -2.31
CA VAL A 17 -11.62 5.17 -2.47
C VAL A 17 -11.71 3.81 -3.15
N ILE A 18 -11.11 3.67 -4.33
CA ILE A 18 -11.18 2.42 -5.10
C ILE A 18 -10.49 1.26 -4.37
N CYS A 19 -9.39 1.53 -3.65
CA CYS A 19 -8.71 0.49 -2.88
C CYS A 19 -9.61 -0.01 -1.74
N SER A 20 -10.25 0.89 -0.98
CA SER A 20 -11.19 0.45 0.06
C SER A 20 -12.40 -0.27 -0.51
N MET A 21 -12.94 0.18 -1.65
CA MET A 21 -14.07 -0.48 -2.29
C MET A 21 -13.72 -1.89 -2.76
N GLU A 22 -12.55 -2.06 -3.38
CA GLU A 22 -12.09 -3.36 -3.88
C GLU A 22 -11.94 -4.41 -2.76
N HIS A 23 -11.47 -3.99 -1.58
CA HIS A 23 -11.14 -4.93 -0.50
C HIS A 23 -12.17 -5.02 0.61
N GLU A 24 -12.95 -3.97 0.84
CA GLU A 24 -13.94 -3.91 1.94
C GLU A 24 -15.39 -3.91 1.42
N GLY A 25 -15.60 -3.78 0.10
CA GLY A 25 -16.93 -3.67 -0.50
C GLY A 25 -17.67 -2.36 -0.18
N ASN A 26 -17.00 -1.41 0.48
CA ASN A 26 -17.55 -0.11 0.84
C ASN A 26 -16.47 0.98 0.81
N ILE A 27 -16.89 2.25 0.78
CA ILE A 27 -15.97 3.39 0.82
C ILE A 27 -15.56 3.63 2.26
N ASN A 28 -14.37 3.13 2.62
CA ASN A 28 -13.73 3.41 3.89
C ASN A 28 -12.22 3.59 3.69
N THR A 29 -11.82 4.83 3.41
CA THR A 29 -10.43 5.14 3.08
C THR A 29 -9.47 4.79 4.23
N LYS A 30 -9.92 4.72 5.50
CA LYS A 30 -9.12 4.23 6.65
C LYS A 30 -8.60 2.81 6.46
N LYS A 31 -9.28 2.01 5.66
CA LYS A 31 -8.88 0.64 5.34
C LYS A 31 -8.21 0.50 3.97
N ALA A 32 -7.94 1.61 3.28
CA ALA A 32 -7.21 1.56 2.03
C ALA A 32 -5.74 1.19 2.26
N ARG A 33 -5.23 0.25 1.45
CA ARG A 33 -3.82 -0.17 1.41
C ARG A 33 -2.90 0.84 0.70
N ILE A 34 -3.44 2.03 0.37
CA ILE A 34 -2.76 3.17 -0.26
C ILE A 34 -3.29 4.46 0.35
N ARG A 35 -2.40 5.43 0.62
CA ARG A 35 -2.75 6.69 1.26
C ARG A 35 -2.04 7.89 0.66
N TYR A 36 -2.78 8.90 0.27
CA TYR A 36 -2.30 10.24 0.02
C TYR A 36 -2.15 10.99 1.34
N ARG A 37 -0.99 11.59 1.56
CA ARG A 37 -0.79 12.63 2.57
C ARG A 37 -0.51 13.93 1.84
N ASP A 38 -1.24 14.96 2.20
CA ASP A 38 -1.00 16.30 1.70
C ASP A 38 0.29 16.88 2.29
N ASP A 39 0.92 17.80 1.55
CA ASP A 39 2.19 18.43 1.90
C ASP A 39 2.19 19.91 1.53
N TRP A 40 1.09 20.62 1.81
CA TRP A 40 0.93 22.02 1.42
C TRP A 40 2.09 22.91 1.92
N PRO A 41 2.72 23.72 1.05
CA PRO A 41 2.29 24.10 -0.31
C PRO A 41 2.82 23.21 -1.45
N GLN A 42 3.55 22.13 -1.14
CA GLN A 42 4.03 21.16 -2.11
C GLN A 42 2.94 20.16 -2.49
N ILE A 43 3.14 19.47 -3.62
CA ILE A 43 2.31 18.29 -3.94
C ILE A 43 2.57 17.22 -2.88
N GLY A 44 1.51 16.64 -2.34
CA GLY A 44 1.60 15.54 -1.38
C GLY A 44 2.23 14.27 -1.95
N LYS A 45 2.28 13.24 -1.11
CA LYS A 45 2.87 11.94 -1.45
C LYS A 45 1.89 10.82 -1.18
N VAL A 46 1.95 9.80 -2.03
CA VAL A 46 1.19 8.57 -1.84
C VAL A 46 2.09 7.50 -1.21
N TYR A 47 1.60 6.88 -0.15
CA TYR A 47 2.24 5.84 0.66
C TYR A 47 1.51 4.52 0.44
N PHE A 48 2.27 3.46 0.19
CA PHE A 48 1.76 2.11 -0.04
C PHE A 48 2.89 1.10 0.13
N CYS A 49 2.53 -0.16 0.42
CA CYS A 49 3.47 -1.28 0.34
C CYS A 49 3.96 -1.45 -1.11
N ARG A 50 5.27 -1.38 -1.32
CA ARG A 50 5.86 -1.52 -2.67
C ARG A 50 6.07 -2.97 -3.11
N ASN A 51 5.82 -3.94 -2.24
CA ASN A 51 6.17 -5.35 -2.48
C ASN A 51 7.64 -5.53 -2.86
N CYS A 52 8.53 -4.95 -2.04
CA CYS A 52 9.99 -5.01 -2.22
C CYS A 52 10.47 -6.45 -2.32
N ALA A 53 11.48 -6.75 -3.15
CA ALA A 53 12.03 -8.11 -3.25
C ALA A 53 12.72 -8.56 -1.95
N ALA A 54 13.43 -7.66 -1.26
CA ALA A 54 14.16 -7.96 -0.03
C ALA A 54 13.26 -8.14 1.22
N LYS A 55 12.00 -7.69 1.16
CA LYS A 55 10.98 -7.85 2.23
C LYS A 55 11.51 -7.70 3.68
N PRO A 56 12.20 -6.60 4.05
CA PRO A 56 12.71 -6.41 5.43
C PRO A 56 11.59 -6.41 6.49
N CYS A 57 10.35 -6.11 6.07
CA CYS A 57 9.17 -6.21 6.93
C CYS A 57 8.90 -7.64 7.45
N ILE A 58 9.25 -8.69 6.69
CA ILE A 58 9.09 -10.08 7.11
C ILE A 58 10.09 -10.40 8.22
N GLU A 59 11.38 -10.07 8.01
CA GLU A 59 12.44 -10.30 9.00
C GLU A 59 12.19 -9.55 10.32
N ALA A 60 11.56 -8.38 10.25
CA ALA A 60 11.20 -7.60 11.44
C ALA A 60 10.03 -8.20 12.24
N CYS A 61 9.23 -9.09 11.66
CA CYS A 61 8.03 -9.62 12.30
C CYS A 61 8.34 -10.82 13.20
N LYS A 62 8.49 -10.57 14.50
CA LYS A 62 8.79 -11.63 15.50
C LYS A 62 7.68 -12.67 15.67
N GLU A 63 6.45 -12.28 15.39
CA GLU A 63 5.26 -13.15 15.49
C GLU A 63 5.05 -14.03 14.24
N ASN A 64 5.89 -13.88 13.22
CA ASN A 64 5.73 -14.57 11.92
C ASN A 64 4.36 -14.33 11.26
N ALA A 65 3.75 -13.17 11.51
CA ALA A 65 2.48 -12.76 10.90
C ALA A 65 2.63 -12.38 9.41
N LEU A 66 3.87 -12.24 8.92
CA LEU A 66 4.19 -11.92 7.53
C LEU A 66 4.98 -13.05 6.90
N ALA A 67 4.55 -13.50 5.73
CA ALA A 67 5.20 -14.59 4.98
C ALA A 67 5.14 -14.34 3.47
N LEU A 68 5.79 -15.20 2.70
CA LEU A 68 5.64 -15.24 1.24
C LEU A 68 4.83 -16.47 0.82
N ASP A 69 3.92 -16.27 -0.13
CA ASP A 69 3.28 -17.39 -0.83
C ASP A 69 4.24 -18.02 -1.88
N SER A 70 3.75 -19.05 -2.58
CA SER A 70 4.49 -19.72 -3.66
C SER A 70 4.91 -18.79 -4.79
N ASP A 71 4.16 -17.72 -5.01
CA ASP A 71 4.38 -16.72 -6.07
C ASP A 71 5.18 -15.51 -5.57
N LYS A 72 5.74 -15.60 -4.36
CA LYS A 72 6.53 -14.55 -3.67
C LYS A 72 5.73 -13.27 -3.37
N ASN A 73 4.42 -13.38 -3.23
CA ASN A 73 3.55 -12.31 -2.75
C ASN A 73 3.56 -12.27 -1.23
N LEU A 74 3.41 -11.07 -0.67
CA LEU A 74 3.33 -10.92 0.78
C LEU A 74 1.99 -11.46 1.28
N MET A 75 2.03 -12.44 2.17
CA MET A 75 0.88 -12.88 2.95
C MET A 75 0.91 -12.23 4.32
N PHE A 76 -0.25 -11.80 4.80
CA PHE A 76 -0.42 -11.22 6.14
C PHE A 76 -1.48 -12.01 6.90
N ASN A 77 -1.07 -12.64 8.00
CA ASN A 77 -1.95 -13.32 8.93
C ASN A 77 -2.34 -12.37 10.06
N VAL A 78 -3.58 -11.88 10.02
CA VAL A 78 -4.10 -10.94 11.01
C VAL A 78 -4.21 -11.55 12.41
N ASP A 79 -4.48 -12.86 12.51
CA ASP A 79 -4.67 -13.54 13.80
C ASP A 79 -3.36 -13.71 14.56
N ALA A 80 -2.23 -13.80 13.85
CA ALA A 80 -0.89 -13.82 14.43
C ALA A 80 -0.34 -12.41 14.71
N CYS A 81 -0.95 -11.35 14.18
CA CYS A 81 -0.42 -10.01 14.30
C CYS A 81 -0.80 -9.36 15.65
N THR A 82 0.19 -8.84 16.36
CA THR A 82 -0.01 -8.09 17.62
C THR A 82 -0.23 -6.59 17.42
N GLY A 83 -0.02 -6.07 16.21
CA GLY A 83 -0.11 -4.63 15.94
C GLY A 83 1.07 -3.81 16.49
N CYS A 84 2.25 -4.42 16.65
CA CYS A 84 3.45 -3.71 17.15
C CYS A 84 4.05 -2.69 16.16
N PHE A 85 3.71 -2.78 14.87
CA PHE A 85 4.22 -1.92 13.79
C PHE A 85 5.74 -1.99 13.51
N ASP A 86 6.47 -2.99 14.03
CA ASP A 86 7.89 -3.20 13.72
C ASP A 86 8.14 -3.30 12.20
N CYS A 87 7.23 -3.93 11.46
CA CYS A 87 7.27 -4.01 10.00
C CYS A 87 7.18 -2.64 9.30
N SER A 88 6.44 -1.67 9.87
CA SER A 88 6.37 -0.30 9.36
C SER A 88 7.67 0.45 9.61
N GLN A 89 8.32 0.23 10.77
CA GLN A 89 9.62 0.82 11.09
C GLN A 89 10.74 0.29 10.21
N ALA A 90 10.70 -1.01 9.87
CA ALA A 90 11.64 -1.64 8.94
C ALA A 90 11.43 -1.20 7.46
N CYS A 91 10.35 -0.48 7.15
CA CYS A 91 10.05 -0.07 5.78
C CYS A 91 10.94 1.10 5.33
N GLN A 92 11.91 0.82 4.46
CA GLN A 92 12.79 1.83 3.84
C GLN A 92 12.07 2.91 3.01
N PHE A 93 10.78 2.72 2.68
CA PHE A 93 10.01 3.64 1.85
C PHE A 93 9.08 4.57 2.66
N GLY A 94 9.12 4.45 3.98
CA GLY A 94 8.27 5.18 4.92
C GLY A 94 7.12 4.34 5.46
N GLU A 95 6.30 4.98 6.28
CA GLU A 95 5.20 4.35 7.00
C GLU A 95 4.19 3.67 6.05
N LEU A 96 3.78 2.46 6.41
CA LEU A 96 2.73 1.72 5.70
C LEU A 96 1.35 2.29 6.11
N PRO A 97 0.36 2.29 5.20
CA PRO A 97 -1.02 2.53 5.57
C PRO A 97 -1.47 1.61 6.72
N THR A 98 -2.36 2.10 7.57
CA THR A 98 -2.88 1.38 8.76
C THR A 98 -4.36 1.69 8.94
N ASP A 99 -5.12 0.72 9.44
CA ASP A 99 -6.51 0.92 9.88
C ASP A 99 -6.62 1.40 11.34
N GLY A 100 -5.47 1.62 11.99
CA GLY A 100 -5.34 1.99 13.40
C GLY A 100 -5.00 0.82 14.31
N LYS A 101 -5.26 -0.42 13.87
CA LYS A 101 -4.93 -1.65 14.61
C LYS A 101 -3.82 -2.44 13.93
N TYR A 102 -3.86 -2.52 12.61
CA TYR A 102 -2.94 -3.33 11.81
C TYR A 102 -2.35 -2.56 10.62
N PRO A 103 -1.10 -2.86 10.24
CA PRO A 103 -0.54 -2.39 8.99
C PRO A 103 -1.31 -3.02 7.80
N LEU A 104 -1.50 -2.23 6.76
CA LEU A 104 -2.20 -2.62 5.54
C LEU A 104 -1.21 -2.77 4.40
N PHE A 105 -1.15 -3.97 3.83
CA PHE A 105 -0.25 -4.29 2.75
C PHE A 105 -0.99 -4.34 1.42
N CYS A 106 -0.46 -3.64 0.41
CA CYS A 106 -0.92 -3.76 -0.97
C CYS A 106 -0.63 -5.18 -1.49
N ASP A 107 -1.67 -5.86 -1.98
CA ASP A 107 -1.62 -7.15 -2.66
C ASP A 107 -1.51 -7.00 -4.20
N ARG A 108 -1.63 -5.76 -4.70
CA ARG A 108 -1.65 -5.37 -6.12
C ARG A 108 -2.98 -5.73 -6.81
N CYS A 109 -4.04 -5.98 -6.05
CA CYS A 109 -5.33 -6.45 -6.55
C CYS A 109 -5.14 -7.61 -7.54
N ASP A 110 -4.27 -8.58 -7.18
CA ASP A 110 -3.90 -9.73 -8.00
C ASP A 110 -3.44 -9.37 -9.43
N GLY A 111 -2.77 -8.22 -9.58
CA GLY A 111 -2.26 -7.73 -10.86
C GLY A 111 -3.22 -6.82 -11.63
N ALA A 112 -4.47 -6.67 -11.17
CA ALA A 112 -5.42 -5.73 -11.74
C ALA A 112 -4.99 -4.27 -11.50
N TYR A 113 -4.36 -3.98 -10.34
CA TYR A 113 -3.96 -2.64 -9.90
C TYR A 113 -5.08 -1.60 -10.07
N GLN A 114 -6.20 -1.74 -9.36
CA GLN A 114 -7.37 -0.85 -9.52
C GLN A 114 -7.02 0.64 -9.36
N CYS A 115 -6.12 0.97 -8.43
CA CYS A 115 -5.65 2.34 -8.25
C CYS A 115 -4.94 2.94 -9.48
N VAL A 116 -4.33 2.13 -10.34
CA VAL A 116 -3.75 2.57 -11.62
C VAL A 116 -4.84 2.82 -12.64
N ASN A 117 -5.79 1.90 -12.77
CA ASN A 117 -6.90 1.99 -13.74
C ASN A 117 -7.78 3.22 -13.51
N TRP A 118 -7.97 3.59 -12.24
CA TRP A 118 -8.81 4.70 -11.84
C TRP A 118 -8.05 6.02 -11.62
N CYS A 119 -6.73 6.08 -11.86
CA CYS A 119 -5.97 7.31 -11.69
C CYS A 119 -6.16 8.24 -12.90
N PRO A 120 -6.91 9.35 -12.79
CA PRO A 120 -7.24 10.18 -13.95
C PRO A 120 -6.01 10.88 -14.56
N THR A 121 -5.01 11.18 -13.73
CA THR A 121 -3.79 11.89 -14.16
C THR A 121 -2.63 10.96 -14.50
N LYS A 122 -2.82 9.64 -14.38
CA LYS A 122 -1.75 8.63 -14.57
C LYS A 122 -0.53 8.88 -13.66
N ALA A 123 -0.78 9.40 -12.45
CA ALA A 123 0.24 9.52 -11.41
C ALA A 123 0.64 8.15 -10.83
N LEU A 124 -0.24 7.15 -10.91
CA LEU A 124 0.03 5.76 -10.54
C LEU A 124 0.22 4.92 -11.80
N THR A 125 1.24 4.05 -11.82
CA THR A 125 1.58 3.21 -12.99
C THR A 125 2.14 1.86 -12.57
N LYS A 126 2.06 0.84 -13.45
CA LYS A 126 2.76 -0.45 -13.25
C LYS A 126 4.20 -0.34 -13.75
N ALA A 127 5.14 -1.01 -13.10
CA ALA A 127 6.50 -1.15 -13.58
C ALA A 127 6.51 -1.93 -14.91
N GLY A 128 7.01 -1.30 -15.97
CA GLY A 128 7.02 -1.86 -17.33
C GLY A 128 6.09 -1.12 -18.30
N GLU A 129 5.13 -0.36 -17.80
CA GLU A 129 4.29 0.53 -18.62
C GLU A 129 4.99 1.89 -18.78
N LYS A 130 5.08 2.40 -20.02
CA LYS A 130 5.65 3.72 -20.34
C LYS A 130 4.70 4.84 -19.90
#